data_AF-A0A3D1XS45-F1
#
_entry.id   AF-A0A3D1XS45-F1
#
_cell.length_a   1.000
_cell.length_b   1.000
_cell.length_c   1.000
_cell.angle_alpha   90.00
_cell.angle_beta   90.00
_cell.angle_gamma   90.00
#
_symmetry.space_group_name_H-M   'P 1'
#
loop_
_entity.id
_entity.type
_entity.pdbx_description
1 polymer ?
#
loop_
_entity_poly.entity_id
_entity_poly.type
_entity_poly.pdbx_seq_one_letter_code
_entity_poly.pdbx_strand_id
1 'polypeptide(L)'
;METLSLLWGTVLLRPYVFIFLAVYLTIAILNMGVLRSLLFTVLAYSIAFICEYSSTRNGFPFGFYTYIDTTRDQELWISNVPFMDSLSFSFLTYVSYTLSLFLWAPLDKKGWDIR
;
A
#
# COMPACT_ATOMS: atom_id res chain seq x y z
N MET A 1 14.40 11.44 17.38
CA MET A 1 13.31 11.38 18.38
C MET A 1 11.97 11.75 17.74
N GLU A 2 11.90 12.78 16.88
CA GLU A 2 10.67 13.18 16.17
C GLU A 2 10.12 12.17 15.15
N THR A 3 10.97 11.50 14.36
CA THR A 3 10.48 10.57 13.32
C THR A 3 9.79 9.33 13.91
N LEU A 4 10.30 8.81 15.03
CA LEU A 4 9.71 7.66 15.71
C LEU A 4 8.36 8.03 16.36
N SER A 5 8.23 9.25 16.90
CA SER A 5 6.95 9.72 17.44
C SER A 5 5.90 9.93 16.35
N LEU A 6 6.30 10.43 15.16
CA LEU A 6 5.41 10.58 14.01
C LEU A 6 4.97 9.21 13.45
N LEU A 7 5.88 8.24 13.38
CA LEU A 7 5.53 6.87 13.02
C LEU A 7 4.52 6.27 13.99
N TRP A 8 4.74 6.44 15.29
CA TRP A 8 3.81 5.97 16.32
C TRP A 8 2.45 6.66 16.22
N GLY A 9 2.43 7.98 16.01
CA GLY A 9 1.19 8.73 15.78
C GLY A 9 0.45 8.27 14.53
N THR A 10 1.16 7.92 13.46
CA THR A 10 0.56 7.31 12.25
C THR A 10 -0.12 5.98 12.55
N VAL A 11 0.52 5.13 13.36
CA VAL A 11 -0.07 3.83 13.78
C VAL A 11 -1.33 4.04 14.62
N LEU A 12 -1.31 5.00 15.53
CA LEU A 12 -2.45 5.31 16.40
C LEU A 12 -3.62 5.95 15.65
N LEU A 13 -3.34 6.86 14.72
CA LEU A 13 -4.35 7.57 13.94
C LEU A 13 -4.92 6.69 12.82
N ARG A 14 -4.13 5.74 12.30
CA ARG A 14 -4.51 4.89 11.16
C ARG A 14 -4.21 3.41 11.38
N PRO A 15 -4.76 2.79 12.44
CA PRO A 15 -4.48 1.40 12.77
C PRO A 15 -4.89 0.45 11.63
N TYR A 16 -5.95 0.80 10.90
CA TYR A 16 -6.45 0.02 9.77
C TYR A 16 -5.40 -0.18 8.66
N VAL A 17 -4.56 0.83 8.36
CA VAL A 17 -3.53 0.73 7.32
C VAL A 17 -2.51 -0.36 7.67
N PHE A 18 -2.11 -0.44 8.93
CA PHE A 18 -1.13 -1.42 9.40
C PHE A 18 -1.73 -2.82 9.51
N ILE A 19 -3.03 -2.93 9.84
CA ILE A 19 -3.75 -4.22 9.81
C ILE A 19 -3.79 -4.74 8.37
N PHE A 20 -4.19 -3.91 7.40
CA PHE A 20 -4.20 -4.30 5.98
C PHE A 20 -2.81 -4.63 5.47
N LEU A 21 -1.80 -3.84 5.84
CA LEU A 21 -0.39 -4.12 5.51
C LEU A 21 0.07 -5.47 6.06
N ALA A 22 -0.24 -5.79 7.32
CA ALA A 22 0.14 -7.05 7.93
C ALA A 22 -0.52 -8.25 7.25
N VAL A 23 -1.82 -8.15 6.93
CA VAL A 23 -2.56 -9.19 6.20
C VAL A 23 -1.96 -9.38 4.80
N TYR A 24 -1.76 -8.28 4.08
CA TYR A 24 -1.12 -8.30 2.76
C TYR A 24 0.26 -8.95 2.80
N LEU A 25 1.15 -8.48 3.68
CA LEU A 25 2.52 -9.00 3.77
C LEU A 25 2.51 -10.48 4.13
N THR A 26 1.64 -10.91 5.04
CA THR A 26 1.51 -12.33 5.39
C THR A 26 1.17 -13.16 4.15
N ILE A 27 0.12 -12.78 3.41
CA ILE A 27 -0.32 -13.52 2.21
C ILE A 27 0.74 -13.44 1.12
N ALA A 28 1.32 -12.27 0.87
CA ALA A 28 2.36 -12.07 -0.13
C ALA A 28 3.60 -12.90 0.18
N ILE A 29 4.08 -12.90 1.43
CA ILE A 29 5.26 -13.66 1.83
C ILE A 29 5.03 -15.16 1.64
N LEU A 30 3.84 -15.66 2.00
CA LEU A 30 3.48 -17.06 1.79
C LEU A 30 3.40 -17.42 0.29
N ASN A 31 2.94 -16.50 -0.55
CA ASN A 31 2.74 -16.74 -1.98
C ASN A 31 4.03 -16.62 -2.82
N MET A 32 4.83 -15.56 -2.59
CA MET A 32 5.99 -15.23 -3.45
C MET A 32 7.33 -15.17 -2.69
N GLY A 33 7.34 -15.37 -1.38
CA GLY A 33 8.54 -15.26 -0.54
C GLY A 33 8.92 -13.83 -0.18
N VAL A 34 9.68 -13.69 0.90
CA VAL A 34 10.01 -12.39 1.54
C VAL A 34 10.62 -11.39 0.57
N LEU A 35 11.64 -11.78 -0.19
CA LEU A 35 12.37 -10.85 -1.06
C LEU A 35 11.44 -10.25 -2.14
N ARG A 36 10.60 -11.07 -2.76
CA ARG A 36 9.69 -10.61 -3.81
C ARG A 36 8.57 -9.74 -3.24
N SER A 37 8.04 -10.08 -2.07
CA SER A 37 7.05 -9.25 -1.38
C SER A 37 7.59 -7.87 -1.03
N LEU A 38 8.82 -7.81 -0.51
CA LEU A 38 9.48 -6.53 -0.19
C LEU A 38 9.75 -5.71 -1.45
N LEU A 39 10.30 -6.32 -2.50
CA LEU A 39 10.53 -5.63 -3.78
C LEU A 39 9.22 -5.09 -4.37
N PHE A 40 8.15 -5.90 -4.37
CA PHE A 40 6.83 -5.45 -4.81
C PHE A 40 6.33 -4.27 -3.97
N THR A 41 6.44 -4.34 -2.65
CA THR A 41 5.99 -3.28 -1.74
C THR A 41 6.72 -1.97 -2.04
N VAL A 42 8.05 -2.02 -2.16
CA VAL A 42 8.89 -0.84 -2.43
C VAL A 42 8.57 -0.25 -3.81
N LEU A 43 8.42 -1.08 -4.84
CA LEU A 43 8.09 -0.60 -6.18
C LEU A 43 6.69 0.04 -6.22
N ALA A 44 5.67 -0.64 -5.68
CA ALA A 44 4.31 -0.13 -5.65
C ALA A 44 4.21 1.18 -4.85
N TYR A 45 4.87 1.24 -3.68
CA TYR A 45 5.00 2.45 -2.88
C TYR A 45 5.64 3.59 -3.67
N SER A 46 6.76 3.33 -4.34
CA SER A 46 7.52 4.36 -5.04
C SER A 46 6.74 4.93 -6.23
N ILE A 47 6.08 4.06 -6.99
CA ILE A 47 5.24 4.47 -8.12
C ILE A 47 4.06 5.32 -7.61
N ALA A 48 3.35 4.84 -6.58
CA ALA A 48 2.24 5.57 -5.99
C ALA A 48 2.70 6.94 -5.45
N PHE A 49 3.81 6.98 -4.72
CA PHE A 49 4.38 8.23 -4.23
C PHE A 49 4.71 9.21 -5.34
N ILE A 50 5.31 8.77 -6.45
CA ILE A 50 5.60 9.64 -7.60
C ILE A 50 4.30 10.16 -8.21
N CYS A 51 3.26 9.33 -8.34
CA CYS A 51 1.95 9.73 -8.85
C CYS A 51 1.28 10.76 -7.94
N GLU A 52 1.29 10.55 -6.62
CA GLU A 52 0.77 11.47 -5.61
C GLU A 52 1.53 12.80 -5.61
N TYR A 53 2.85 12.71 -5.59
CA TYR A 53 3.76 13.86 -5.60
C TYR A 53 3.61 14.70 -6.88
N SER A 54 3.39 14.03 -8.02
CA SER A 54 3.11 14.66 -9.30
C SER A 54 1.73 15.31 -9.29
N SER A 55 0.69 14.60 -8.88
CA SER A 55 -0.71 15.08 -8.90
C SER A 55 -0.91 16.34 -8.06
N THR A 56 -0.24 16.41 -6.91
CA THR A 56 -0.26 17.60 -6.04
C THR A 56 0.48 18.82 -6.60
N ARG A 57 1.20 18.70 -7.74
CA ARG A 57 1.96 19.78 -8.39
C ARG A 57 1.50 20.10 -9.80
N ASN A 58 1.25 19.08 -10.61
CA ASN A 58 0.91 19.19 -12.03
C ASN A 58 -0.45 18.58 -12.36
N GLY A 59 -1.12 17.93 -11.41
CA GLY A 59 -2.43 17.33 -11.60
C GLY A 59 -2.46 15.99 -12.34
N PHE A 60 -1.31 15.35 -12.60
CA PHE A 60 -1.24 14.04 -13.25
C PHE A 60 -0.60 13.00 -12.31
N PRO A 61 -1.13 11.76 -12.23
CA PRO A 61 -2.23 11.18 -13.01
C PRO A 61 -3.63 11.33 -12.38
N PHE A 62 -3.75 11.71 -11.11
CA PHE A 62 -5.03 11.63 -10.37
C PHE A 62 -5.87 12.91 -10.39
N GLY A 63 -5.46 13.94 -11.14
CA GLY A 63 -6.06 15.27 -11.08
C GLY A 63 -5.33 16.17 -10.08
N PHE A 64 -5.66 17.46 -10.07
CA PHE A 64 -5.07 18.42 -9.15
C PHE A 64 -5.81 18.43 -7.82
N TYR A 65 -5.11 18.14 -6.73
CA TYR A 65 -5.63 18.21 -5.36
C TYR A 65 -4.50 18.55 -4.38
N THR A 66 -4.89 18.91 -3.16
CA THR A 66 -3.97 19.19 -2.07
C THR A 66 -4.40 18.40 -0.84
N TYR A 67 -3.43 17.86 -0.12
CA TYR A 67 -3.67 17.27 1.19
C TYR A 67 -3.87 18.37 2.23
N ILE A 68 -4.75 18.12 3.20
CA ILE A 68 -4.98 19.02 4.31
C ILE A 68 -3.94 18.71 5.40
N ASP A 69 -3.08 19.67 5.73
CA ASP A 69 -1.94 19.51 6.65
C ASP A 69 -2.31 19.47 8.15
N THR A 70 -3.58 19.23 8.52
CA THR A 70 -4.04 19.30 9.93
C THR A 70 -3.30 18.31 10.86
N THR A 71 -2.85 17.17 10.34
CA THR A 71 -2.16 16.11 11.12
C THR A 71 -0.67 16.02 10.81
N ARG A 72 -0.08 17.04 10.18
CA ARG A 72 1.32 17.02 9.72
C ARG A 72 2.34 16.77 10.82
N ASP A 73 2.07 17.26 12.03
CA ASP A 73 2.94 17.10 13.20
C ASP A 73 2.59 15.86 14.05
N GLN A 74 1.61 15.06 13.61
CA GLN A 74 1.14 13.86 14.30
C GLN A 74 1.35 12.58 13.49
N GLU A 75 1.52 12.68 12.18
CA GLU A 75 1.67 11.56 11.26
C GLU A 75 2.95 11.68 10.44
N LEU A 76 3.38 10.59 9.83
CA LEU A 76 4.54 10.60 8.94
C LEU A 76 4.11 11.13 7.56
N TRP A 77 4.81 12.17 7.11
CA TRP A 77 4.65 12.75 5.78
C TRP A 77 5.98 12.73 5.03
N ILE A 78 5.91 12.50 3.72
CA ILE A 78 7.06 12.66 2.82
C ILE A 78 6.75 13.83 1.88
N SER A 79 7.49 14.93 2.03
CA SER A 79 7.18 16.19 1.36
C SER A 79 5.74 16.64 1.69
N ASN A 80 4.83 16.70 0.73
CA ASN A 80 3.44 17.10 0.90
C ASN A 80 2.44 15.94 0.77
N VAL A 81 2.95 14.70 0.80
CA VAL A 81 2.14 13.48 0.66
C VAL A 81 2.22 12.68 1.97
N PRO A 82 1.09 12.26 2.55
CA PRO A 82 1.09 11.40 3.72
C PRO A 82 1.69 10.02 3.43
N PHE A 83 2.55 9.49 4.31
CA PHE A 83 3.28 8.24 4.07
C PHE A 83 2.35 7.03 3.83
N MET A 84 1.31 6.94 4.64
CA MET A 84 0.27 5.92 4.62
C MET A 84 -0.51 5.85 3.31
N ASP A 85 -0.61 6.96 2.59
CA ASP A 85 -1.39 7.05 1.35
C ASP A 85 -0.76 6.15 0.27
N SER A 86 0.49 6.44 -0.09
CA SER A 86 1.25 5.65 -1.06
C SER A 86 1.52 4.22 -0.57
N LEU A 87 1.60 4.00 0.75
CA LEU A 87 1.70 2.66 1.33
C LEU A 87 0.46 1.82 1.04
N SER A 88 -0.73 2.43 1.06
CA SER A 88 -1.98 1.72 0.83
C SER A 88 -2.12 1.14 -0.57
N PHE A 89 -1.55 1.82 -1.57
CA PHE A 89 -1.48 1.31 -2.93
C PHE A 89 -0.79 -0.06 -3.02
N SER A 90 0.25 -0.32 -2.22
CA SER A 90 0.96 -1.60 -2.27
C SER A 90 0.04 -2.79 -1.99
N PHE A 91 -0.71 -2.75 -0.89
CA PHE A 91 -1.63 -3.85 -0.55
C PHE A 91 -2.90 -3.85 -1.38
N LEU A 92 -3.42 -2.68 -1.78
CA LEU A 92 -4.59 -2.60 -2.65
C LEU A 92 -4.32 -3.17 -4.04
N THR A 93 -3.18 -2.83 -4.65
CA THR A 93 -2.79 -3.37 -5.95
C THR A 93 -2.56 -4.88 -5.88
N TYR A 94 -1.89 -5.37 -4.83
CA TYR A 94 -1.69 -6.81 -4.65
C TYR A 94 -3.02 -7.55 -4.51
N VAL A 95 -3.89 -7.11 -3.60
CA VAL A 95 -5.18 -7.75 -3.35
C VAL A 95 -6.06 -7.71 -4.59
N SER A 96 -6.12 -6.57 -5.31
CA SER A 96 -6.89 -6.45 -6.54
C SER A 96 -6.38 -7.41 -7.63
N TYR A 97 -5.06 -7.52 -7.76
CA TYR A 97 -4.45 -8.46 -8.70
C TYR A 97 -4.75 -9.91 -8.33
N THR A 98 -4.55 -10.31 -7.07
CA THR A 98 -4.83 -11.67 -6.61
C THR A 98 -6.31 -12.02 -6.69
N LEU A 99 -7.21 -11.08 -6.38
CA LEU A 99 -8.66 -11.26 -6.52
C LEU A 99 -9.04 -11.44 -8.00
N SER A 100 -8.45 -10.65 -8.90
CA SER A 100 -8.64 -10.82 -10.33
C SER A 100 -8.20 -12.21 -10.79
N LEU A 101 -7.01 -12.67 -10.37
CA LEU A 101 -6.56 -14.03 -10.66
C LEU A 101 -7.51 -15.09 -10.08
N PHE A 102 -7.99 -14.93 -8.85
CA PHE A 102 -8.92 -15.86 -8.23
C PHE A 102 -10.24 -15.99 -9.01
N LEU A 103 -10.77 -14.87 -9.53
CA LEU A 103 -12.02 -14.86 -10.28
C LEU A 103 -11.87 -15.34 -11.73
N TRP A 104 -10.73 -15.08 -12.35
CA TRP A 104 -10.54 -15.27 -13.80
C TRP A 104 -9.59 -16.41 -14.18
N ALA A 105 -8.78 -16.92 -13.27
CA ALA A 105 -7.89 -18.03 -13.58
C ALA A 105 -8.72 -19.31 -13.84
N PRO A 106 -8.38 -20.08 -14.89
CA PRO A 106 -9.00 -21.38 -15.11
C PRO A 106 -8.74 -22.26 -13.88
N LEU A 107 -9.81 -22.84 -13.32
CA LEU A 107 -9.68 -23.84 -12.28
C LEU A 107 -8.97 -25.07 -12.88
N ASP A 108 -7.75 -25.37 -12.42
CA ASP A 108 -7.12 -26.65 -12.71
C ASP A 108 -7.86 -27.74 -11.94
N LYS A 109 -8.91 -28.30 -12.58
CA LYS A 109 -9.70 -29.40 -12.00
C LYS A 109 -8.94 -30.71 -12.13
N LYS A 110 -8.02 -30.97 -11.21
CA LYS A 110 -7.46 -32.32 -11.01
C LYS A 110 -8.44 -33.17 -10.20
N GLY A 111 -9.56 -33.55 -10.79
CA GLY A 111 -10.51 -34.49 -10.18
C GLY A 111 -10.99 -34.06 -8.78
N TRP A 112 -10.82 -34.93 -7.78
CA TRP A 112 -11.27 -34.75 -6.39
C TRP A 112 -10.36 -33.82 -5.55
N ASP A 113 -9.62 -32.89 -6.16
CA ASP A 113 -8.80 -31.95 -5.41
C ASP A 113 -9.70 -30.86 -4.80
N ILE A 114 -10.12 -31.10 -3.56
CA ILE A 114 -10.56 -30.06 -2.63
C ILE A 114 -9.30 -29.63 -1.88
N ARG A 115 -8.57 -28.68 -2.44
CA ARG A 115 -7.46 -27.98 -1.77
C ARG A 115 -7.71 -26.48 -1.82
#